data_AF-A0A132EQ63-F1
#
_entry.id   AF-A0A132EQ63-F1
#
_cell.length_a   1.000
_cell.length_b   1.000
_cell.length_c   1.000
_cell.angle_alpha   90.00
_cell.angle_beta   90.00
_cell.angle_gamma   90.00
#
_symmetry.space_group_name_H-M   'P 1'
#
loop_
_entity.id
_entity.type
_entity.pdbx_description
1 polymer ?
#
loop_
_entity_poly.entity_id
_entity_poly.type
_entity_poly.pdbx_seq_one_letter_code
_entity_poly.pdbx_strand_id
1 'polypeptide(L)'
;MRYYEEKGLIVPNGRRGLRRQYDEAVLERLALIALGREAGFSLDEIGAMFGADGRPAIDRAKLDQKADALDRTIRRLGAVRDALRHAAACPAQSHLECPSFRKLLRIVAHRHPARRAKSERA
;
A
#
# COMPACT_ATOMS: atom_id res chain seq x y z
N MET A 1 -16.34 -12.08 -3.11
CA MET A 1 -17.30 -12.18 -1.99
C MET A 1 -16.98 -13.33 -1.06
N ARG A 2 -17.04 -14.61 -1.49
CA ARG A 2 -16.82 -15.78 -0.60
C ARG A 2 -15.58 -15.67 0.30
N TYR A 3 -14.44 -15.27 -0.27
CA TYR A 3 -13.20 -15.09 0.51
C TYR A 3 -13.32 -14.05 1.64
N TYR A 4 -14.05 -12.95 1.42
CA TYR A 4 -14.30 -11.94 2.45
C TYR A 4 -15.32 -12.43 3.50
N GLU A 5 -16.27 -13.27 3.10
CA GLU A 5 -17.18 -13.95 4.03
C GLU A 5 -16.45 -14.95 4.93
N GLU A 6 -15.58 -15.78 4.35
CA GLU A 6 -14.74 -16.75 5.07
C GLU A 6 -13.84 -16.05 6.10
N LYS A 7 -13.40 -14.83 5.79
CA LYS A 7 -12.65 -13.96 6.69
C LYS A 7 -13.52 -13.16 7.66
N GLY A 8 -14.85 -13.33 7.64
CA GLY A 8 -15.80 -12.63 8.51
C GLY A 8 -15.93 -11.12 8.24
N LEU A 9 -15.38 -10.64 7.12
CA LEU A 9 -15.33 -9.21 6.78
C LEU A 9 -16.64 -8.70 6.20
N ILE A 10 -17.45 -9.59 5.65
CA ILE A 10 -18.79 -9.29 5.15
C ILE A 10 -19.70 -10.45 5.52
N VAL A 11 -20.98 -10.16 5.77
CA VAL A 11 -21.97 -11.16 6.15
C VAL A 11 -23.19 -11.00 5.24
N PRO A 12 -23.70 -12.09 4.64
CA PRO A 12 -24.95 -12.02 3.88
C PRO A 12 -26.13 -11.82 4.84
N ASN A 13 -27.06 -10.93 4.50
CA ASN A 13 -28.28 -10.67 5.29
C ASN A 13 -29.43 -11.64 4.93
N GLY A 14 -29.23 -12.48 3.91
CA GLY A 14 -30.20 -13.49 3.54
C GLY A 14 -29.83 -14.26 2.28
N ARG A 15 -30.79 -15.03 1.76
CA ARG A 15 -30.69 -15.73 0.48
C ARG A 15 -31.98 -15.57 -0.31
N ARG A 16 -31.86 -15.52 -1.63
CA ARG A 16 -32.97 -15.66 -2.57
C ARG A 16 -32.69 -16.85 -3.48
N GLY A 17 -33.31 -17.98 -3.16
CA GLY A 17 -32.93 -19.28 -3.74
C GLY A 17 -31.46 -19.63 -3.42
N LEU A 18 -30.68 -19.93 -4.46
CA LEU A 18 -29.25 -20.25 -4.32
C LEU A 18 -28.33 -19.01 -4.24
N ARG A 19 -28.87 -17.79 -4.37
CA ARG A 19 -28.09 -16.55 -4.36
C ARG A 19 -28.06 -15.94 -2.96
N ARG A 20 -26.86 -15.54 -2.51
CA ARG A 20 -26.67 -14.74 -1.29
C ARG A 20 -27.13 -13.31 -1.54
N GLN A 21 -27.77 -12.72 -0.54
CA GLN A 21 -28.15 -11.31 -0.55
C GLN A 21 -27.27 -10.56 0.46
N TYR A 22 -26.94 -9.32 0.13
CA TYR A 22 -26.14 -8.43 0.94
C TYR A 22 -26.86 -7.09 1.02
N ASP A 23 -26.73 -6.44 2.16
CA ASP A 23 -27.19 -5.08 2.35
C ASP A 23 -26.28 -4.07 1.65
N GLU A 24 -26.77 -2.87 1.38
CA GLU A 24 -25.98 -1.78 0.80
C GLU A 24 -24.79 -1.38 1.68
N ALA A 25 -24.89 -1.54 3.00
CA ALA A 25 -23.79 -1.35 3.94
C ALA A 25 -22.56 -2.25 3.63
N VAL A 26 -22.73 -3.35 2.89
CA VAL A 26 -21.62 -4.20 2.44
C VAL A 26 -20.77 -3.48 1.38
N LEU A 27 -21.35 -2.59 0.57
CA LEU A 27 -20.59 -1.79 -0.39
C LEU A 27 -19.63 -0.83 0.31
N GLU A 28 -20.11 -0.12 1.34
CA GLU A 28 -19.27 0.76 2.16
C GLU A 28 -18.15 -0.04 2.83
N ARG A 29 -18.47 -1.23 3.34
CA ARG A 29 -17.48 -2.11 3.96
C ARG A 29 -16.43 -2.61 2.96
N LEU A 30 -16.83 -2.94 1.73
CA LEU A 30 -15.91 -3.32 0.67
C LEU A 30 -15.02 -2.14 0.25
N ALA A 31 -15.55 -0.91 0.23
CA ALA A 31 -14.75 0.28 -0.04
C ALA A 31 -13.69 0.51 1.05
N LEU A 32 -14.04 0.32 2.33
CA LEU A 32 -13.09 0.38 3.44
C LEU A 32 -12.02 -0.72 3.36
N ILE A 33 -12.41 -1.95 3.00
CA ILE A 33 -11.45 -3.04 2.79
C ILE A 33 -10.49 -2.70 1.64
N ALA A 34 -11.01 -2.16 0.53
CA ALA A 34 -10.19 -1.74 -0.60
C ALA A 34 -9.19 -0.65 -0.19
N LEU A 35 -9.66 0.38 0.53
CA LEU A 35 -8.80 1.45 1.08
C LEU A 35 -7.70 0.89 2.00
N GLY A 36 -8.06 0.00 2.93
CA GLY A 36 -7.10 -0.63 3.83
C GLY A 36 -6.04 -1.43 3.06
N ARG A 37 -6.45 -2.17 2.03
CA ARG A 37 -5.50 -2.93 1.19
C ARG A 37 -4.54 -2.02 0.43
N GLU A 38 -5.03 -0.92 -0.15
CA GLU A 38 -4.18 0.08 -0.82
C GLU A 38 -3.21 0.76 0.15
N ALA A 39 -3.64 0.99 1.40
CA ALA A 39 -2.77 1.49 2.47
C ALA A 39 -1.78 0.42 3.00
N GLY A 40 -1.80 -0.80 2.46
CA GLY A 40 -0.89 -1.87 2.81
C GLY A 40 -1.27 -2.62 4.09
N PHE A 41 -2.53 -2.61 4.50
CA PHE A 41 -3.04 -3.48 5.56
C PHE A 41 -3.35 -4.88 5.03
N SER A 42 -3.13 -5.88 5.87
CA SER A 42 -3.64 -7.23 5.63
C SER A 42 -5.14 -7.31 5.91
N LEU A 43 -5.81 -8.32 5.36
CA LEU A 43 -7.24 -8.54 5.63
C LEU A 43 -7.54 -8.86 7.09
N ASP A 44 -6.60 -9.50 7.79
CA ASP A 44 -6.75 -9.80 9.21
C ASP A 44 -6.61 -8.51 10.04
N GLU A 45 -5.72 -7.60 9.65
CA GLU A 45 -5.59 -6.27 10.28
C GLU A 45 -6.84 -5.42 10.05
N ILE A 46 -7.39 -5.45 8.84
CA ILE A 46 -8.64 -4.78 8.48
C ILE A 46 -9.82 -5.38 9.28
N GLY A 47 -9.86 -6.71 9.42
CA GLY A 47 -10.90 -7.39 10.20
C GLY A 47 -10.91 -6.97 11.66
N ALA A 48 -9.74 -6.88 12.29
CA ALA A 48 -9.59 -6.41 13.67
C ALA A 48 -10.13 -4.99 13.87
N MET A 49 -10.08 -4.12 12.86
CA MET A 49 -10.59 -2.74 12.95
C MET A 49 -12.11 -2.65 13.04
N PHE A 50 -12.86 -3.67 12.59
CA PHE A 50 -14.32 -3.62 12.57
C PHE A 50 -15.00 -4.07 13.87
N GLY A 51 -14.26 -4.66 14.81
CA GLY A 51 -14.78 -5.17 16.08
C GLY A 51 -15.79 -6.33 15.93
N ALA A 52 -15.95 -7.14 17.00
CA ALA A 52 -16.91 -8.24 17.01
C ALA A 52 -18.37 -7.77 17.02
N ASP A 53 -18.62 -6.57 17.56
CA ASP A 53 -19.96 -6.01 17.79
C ASP A 53 -20.34 -4.95 16.75
N GLY A 54 -19.57 -4.84 15.65
CA GLY A 54 -19.72 -3.80 14.64
C GLY A 54 -19.23 -2.42 15.07
N ARG A 55 -18.69 -2.28 16.29
CA ARG A 55 -18.05 -1.05 16.76
C ARG A 55 -16.58 -1.01 16.31
N PRO A 56 -16.15 0.04 15.59
CA PRO A 56 -14.78 0.10 15.11
C PRO A 56 -13.76 0.15 16.25
N ALA A 57 -12.86 -0.82 16.29
CA ALA A 57 -11.68 -0.83 17.16
C ALA A 57 -10.47 -0.28 16.37
N ILE A 58 -10.55 1.00 16.01
CA ILE A 58 -9.54 1.64 15.17
C ILE A 58 -8.34 2.03 16.02
N ASP A 59 -7.22 1.34 15.80
CA ASP A 59 -5.91 1.75 16.31
C ASP A 59 -5.37 2.92 15.47
N ARG A 60 -5.58 4.14 15.99
CA ARG A 60 -5.12 5.38 15.33
C ARG A 60 -3.60 5.43 15.19
N ALA A 61 -2.85 4.91 16.16
CA ALA A 61 -1.39 4.89 16.09
C ALA A 61 -0.92 4.00 14.94
N LYS A 62 -1.60 2.88 14.70
CA LYS A 62 -1.32 1.99 13.56
C LYS A 62 -1.63 2.65 12.21
N LEU A 63 -2.71 3.44 12.14
CA LEU A 63 -3.02 4.22 10.94
C LEU A 63 -1.90 5.24 10.65
N ASP A 64 -1.46 6.00 11.66
CA ASP A 64 -0.39 6.99 11.51
C ASP A 64 0.92 6.34 11.06
N GLN A 65 1.30 5.19 11.65
CA GLN A 65 2.49 4.45 11.23
C GLN A 65 2.44 3.98 9.77
N LYS A 66 1.25 3.62 9.27
CA LYS A 66 1.05 3.23 7.88
C LYS A 66 1.07 4.44 6.96
N ALA A 67 0.50 5.57 7.38
CA ALA A 67 0.64 6.84 6.66
C ALA A 67 2.12 7.24 6.51
N ASP A 68 2.91 7.15 7.58
CA ASP A 68 4.35 7.39 7.54
C ASP A 68 5.09 6.44 6.59
N ALA A 69 4.66 5.18 6.51
CA ALA A 69 5.21 4.20 5.58
C ALA A 69 4.87 4.52 4.11
N LEU A 70 3.64 4.98 3.86
CA LEU A 70 3.21 5.47 2.55
C LEU A 70 4.02 6.70 2.15
N ASP A 71 4.23 7.66 3.05
CA ASP A 71 5.06 8.85 2.81
C ASP A 71 6.49 8.51 2.41
N ARG A 72 7.11 7.55 3.10
CA ARG A 72 8.45 7.05 2.72
C ARG A 72 8.43 6.45 1.31
N THR A 73 7.38 5.73 0.95
CA THR A 73 7.20 5.13 -0.37
C THR A 73 6.98 6.19 -1.44
N ILE A 74 6.13 7.19 -1.20
CA ILE A 74 5.88 8.32 -2.09
C ILE A 74 7.18 9.07 -2.36
N ARG A 75 7.97 9.40 -1.33
CA ARG A 75 9.26 10.08 -1.50
C ARG A 75 10.24 9.25 -2.36
N ARG A 76 10.23 7.93 -2.21
CA ARG A 76 11.06 7.03 -3.04
C ARG A 76 10.57 7.02 -4.48
N LEU A 77 9.28 6.79 -4.71
CA LEU A 77 8.71 6.72 -6.05
C LEU A 77 8.79 8.07 -6.78
N GLY A 78 8.65 9.19 -6.07
CA GLY A 78 8.90 10.53 -6.59
C GLY A 78 10.32 10.68 -7.13
N ALA A 79 11.34 10.29 -6.35
CA ALA A 79 12.72 10.33 -6.81
C ALA A 79 12.98 9.45 -8.05
N VAL A 80 12.36 8.27 -8.11
CA VAL A 80 12.45 7.37 -9.28
C VAL A 80 11.78 8.00 -10.50
N ARG A 81 10.57 8.54 -10.35
CA ARG A 81 9.84 9.24 -11.40
C ARG A 81 10.66 10.40 -11.96
N ASP A 82 11.25 11.20 -11.08
CA ASP A 82 12.04 12.37 -11.48
C ASP A 82 13.31 11.95 -12.23
N ALA A 83 13.93 10.83 -11.83
CA ALA A 83 15.04 10.22 -12.57
C ALA A 83 14.64 9.74 -13.97
N LEU A 84 13.49 9.08 -14.10
CA LEU A 84 12.98 8.60 -15.39
C LEU A 84 12.62 9.76 -16.33
N ARG A 85 11.96 10.80 -15.81
CA ARG A 85 11.66 12.03 -16.56
C ARG A 85 12.94 12.73 -17.02
N HIS A 86 13.94 12.81 -16.14
CA HIS A 86 15.22 13.39 -16.49
C HIS A 86 15.93 12.60 -17.60
N ALA A 87 15.98 11.27 -17.50
CA ALA A 87 16.56 10.43 -18.55
C ALA A 87 15.87 10.65 -19.90
N ALA A 88 14.53 10.69 -19.91
CA ALA A 88 13.76 10.88 -21.14
C ALA A 88 13.99 12.25 -21.82
N ALA A 89 14.27 13.30 -21.03
CA ALA A 89 14.48 14.66 -21.55
C ALA A 89 15.96 15.01 -21.79
N CYS A 90 16.90 14.14 -21.42
CA CYS A 90 18.32 14.47 -21.44
C CYS A 90 18.86 14.41 -22.88
N PRO A 91 19.48 15.49 -23.39
CA PRO A 91 20.05 15.53 -24.74
C PRO A 91 21.41 14.82 -24.84
N ALA A 92 21.93 14.25 -23.74
CA ALA A 92 23.22 13.56 -23.73
C ALA A 92 23.15 12.25 -24.54
N GLN A 93 24.16 11.99 -25.37
CA GLN A 93 24.25 10.76 -26.18
C GLN A 93 24.31 9.47 -25.34
N SER A 94 24.78 9.58 -24.09
CA SER A 94 24.76 8.49 -23.10
C SER A 94 24.25 9.00 -21.76
N HIS A 95 23.11 8.47 -21.31
CA HIS A 95 22.50 8.86 -20.03
C HIS A 95 23.39 8.56 -18.81
N LEU A 96 24.32 7.60 -18.94
CA LEU A 96 25.29 7.26 -17.88
C LEU A 96 26.39 8.32 -17.71
N GLU A 97 26.53 9.23 -18.65
CA GLU A 97 27.47 10.37 -18.56
C GLU A 97 26.81 11.60 -17.93
N CYS A 98 25.48 11.63 -17.83
CA CYS A 98 24.76 12.74 -17.24
C CYS A 98 24.98 12.80 -15.70
N PRO A 99 25.63 13.86 -15.16
CA PRO A 99 25.94 13.95 -13.73
C PRO A 99 24.68 13.94 -12.86
N SER A 100 23.61 14.58 -13.34
CA SER A 100 22.30 14.63 -12.68
C SER A 100 21.65 13.25 -12.61
N PHE A 101 21.70 12.47 -13.70
CA PHE A 101 21.18 11.10 -13.72
C PHE A 101 21.98 10.17 -12.79
N ARG A 102 23.32 10.26 -12.77
CA ARG A 102 24.17 9.48 -11.85
C ARG A 102 23.90 9.81 -10.38
N LYS A 103 23.64 11.07 -10.04
CA LYS A 103 23.26 11.49 -8.68
C LYS A 103 21.93 10.84 -8.27
N LEU A 104 20.95 10.82 -9.17
CA LEU A 104 19.66 10.18 -8.94
C LEU A 104 19.78 8.65 -8.79
N LEU A 105 20.58 7.99 -9.65
CA LEU A 105 20.87 6.55 -9.52
C LEU A 105 21.49 6.20 -8.17
N ARG A 106 22.42 7.01 -7.67
CA ARG A 106 23.00 6.83 -6.32
C ARG A 106 21.93 6.91 -5.23
N ILE A 107 21.05 7.91 -5.28
CA ILE A 107 19.97 8.08 -4.28
C ILE A 107 19.05 6.85 -4.25
N VAL A 108 18.71 6.29 -5.41
CA VAL A 108 17.88 5.08 -5.50
C VAL A 108 18.64 3.85 -5.00
N ALA A 109 19.90 3.67 -5.40
CA ALA A 109 20.73 2.53 -5.00
C ALA A 109 21.01 2.48 -3.49
N HIS A 110 21.21 3.62 -2.83
CA HIS A 110 21.41 3.70 -1.37
C HIS A 110 20.12 3.42 -0.57
N ARG A 111 18.94 3.53 -1.19
CA ARG A 111 17.64 3.26 -0.56
C ARG A 111 17.12 1.84 -0.80
N HIS A 112 17.88 0.98 -1.50
CA HIS A 112 17.49 -0.40 -1.74
C HIS A 112 17.77 -1.29 -0.51
N PRO A 113 16.78 -2.04 0.02
CA PRO A 113 16.91 -2.79 1.28
C PRO A 113 18.04 -3.84 1.25
N ALA A 114 18.33 -4.41 0.08
CA ALA A 114 19.41 -5.38 -0.12
C ALA A 114 20.83 -4.84 0.20
N ARG A 115 21.06 -3.52 0.19
CA ARG A 115 22.35 -2.92 0.56
C ARG A 115 22.44 -2.47 2.02
N ARG A 116 21.32 -2.11 2.67
CA ARG A 116 21.30 -1.76 4.11
C ARG A 116 21.69 -2.95 4.99
N ALA A 117 21.21 -4.15 4.67
CA ALA A 117 21.55 -5.37 5.41
C ALA A 117 23.05 -5.74 5.41
N LYS A 118 23.86 -5.15 4.51
CA LYS A 118 25.31 -5.36 4.46
C LYS A 118 26.13 -4.31 5.23
N SER A 119 25.60 -3.11 5.50
CA SER A 119 26.36 -2.09 6.24
C SER A 119 26.16 -2.13 7.75
N GLU A 120 25.13 -2.82 8.25
CA GLU A 120 24.88 -3.01 9.70
C GLU A 120 25.57 -4.27 10.27
N ARG A 121 26.24 -5.06 9.43
CA ARG A 121 26.98 -6.27 9.81
C ARG A 121 28.51 -6.09 9.74
N ALA A 122 28.98 -4.86 9.58
CA ALA A 122 30.40 -4.49 9.49
C ALA A 122 30.77 -3.54 10.63
#